data_AF-R7PVU5-F1
#
_entry.id   AF-R7PVU5-F1
#
_cell.length_a   1.000
_cell.length_b   1.000
_cell.length_c   1.000
_cell.angle_alpha   90.00
_cell.angle_beta   90.00
_cell.angle_gamma   90.00
#
_symmetry.space_group_name_H-M   'P 1'
#
loop_
_entity.id
_entity.type
_entity.pdbx_description
1 polymer ?
#
loop_
_entity_poly.entity_id
_entity_poly.type
_entity_poly.pdbx_seq_one_letter_code
_entity_poly.pdbx_strand_id
1 'polypeptide(L)'
;MDDIYCSKCGEKNSISEDYCIECGSILRKLDKYESGDRITSFEDMFTQKHKEQLNETPLTNEIYELILNNIYETGRKSLKKQGTTALEKVEDVVEAYAKWSYKSKGGELGFYTANTIKLDDRLNDSVQIATLIHELAHHLLAEIHEQILMYFWEVEKTYELEVFVQYILSSGTVHLMNEYCAHTVEGRFIPHGYQNYGSFNSILEDLKDELDKETAFISLVLGNTLAEDIIHLLEHFIDDDLRGEIKQQYNSDRLPPSYSQIGMETTDIMDENSRNELIMGPIVGSFDAAMKNPDFKNVLDNFLETFKSYNQ
;
A
#
# COMPACT_ATOMS: atom_id res chain seq x y z
N MET A 1 28.38 -7.26 8.57
CA MET A 1 27.62 -8.08 7.60
C MET A 1 26.29 -7.39 7.54
N ASP A 2 26.01 -6.76 6.41
CA ASP A 2 24.81 -5.96 6.28
C ASP A 2 23.66 -6.93 6.00
N ASP A 3 22.62 -6.85 6.81
CA ASP A 3 21.48 -7.76 6.80
C ASP A 3 20.26 -7.00 6.31
N ILE A 4 19.42 -7.60 5.47
CA ILE A 4 18.16 -7.01 5.01
C ILE A 4 16.99 -7.70 5.71
N TYR A 5 16.07 -6.92 6.27
CA TYR A 5 14.90 -7.45 6.95
C TYR A 5 13.73 -7.45 5.99
N CYS A 6 13.02 -8.57 5.90
CA CYS A 6 11.84 -8.66 5.09
C CYS A 6 10.72 -7.83 5.71
N SER A 7 10.13 -6.89 4.99
CA SER A 7 9.02 -6.10 5.53
C SER A 7 7.73 -6.87 5.70
N LYS A 8 7.54 -7.93 4.92
CA LYS A 8 6.40 -8.81 5.07
C LYS A 8 6.43 -9.68 6.32
N CYS A 9 7.59 -10.22 6.74
CA CYS A 9 7.65 -11.19 7.85
C CYS A 9 8.68 -10.85 8.93
N GLY A 10 9.46 -9.80 8.76
CA GLY A 10 10.52 -9.36 9.67
C GLY A 10 11.73 -10.29 9.69
N GLU A 11 11.72 -11.36 8.91
CA GLU A 11 12.84 -12.30 8.87
C GLU A 11 14.11 -11.59 8.40
N LYS A 12 15.23 -11.97 9.01
CA LYS A 12 16.54 -11.44 8.69
C LYS A 12 17.15 -12.24 7.53
N ASN A 13 17.51 -11.58 6.45
CA ASN A 13 18.04 -12.20 5.24
C ASN A 13 19.45 -11.69 4.91
N SER A 14 20.19 -12.50 4.16
CA SER A 14 21.46 -12.07 3.58
C SER A 14 21.23 -10.99 2.51
N ILE A 15 22.12 -10.01 2.44
CA ILE A 15 22.16 -9.00 1.37
C ILE A 15 22.42 -9.58 -0.03
N SER A 16 22.55 -10.89 -0.20
CA SER A 16 22.62 -11.58 -1.50
C SER A 16 21.32 -12.24 -1.96
N GLU A 17 20.29 -12.35 -1.12
CA GLU A 17 19.01 -12.98 -1.46
C GLU A 17 18.04 -12.04 -2.21
N ASP A 18 17.57 -12.44 -3.39
CA ASP A 18 16.55 -11.69 -4.14
C ASP A 18 15.17 -11.72 -3.47
N TYR A 19 14.92 -12.79 -2.71
CA TYR A 19 13.66 -13.06 -2.04
C TYR A 19 13.89 -13.43 -0.57
N CYS A 20 12.92 -13.10 0.28
CA CYS A 20 12.94 -13.50 1.66
C CYS A 20 12.94 -15.03 1.79
N ILE A 21 13.86 -15.56 2.58
CA ILE A 21 14.01 -17.01 2.81
C ILE A 21 12.78 -17.63 3.48
N GLU A 22 12.05 -16.86 4.29
CA GLU A 22 10.89 -17.34 5.05
C GLU A 22 9.59 -17.19 4.27
N CYS A 23 9.36 -16.01 3.69
CA CYS A 23 8.05 -15.68 3.09
C CYS A 23 8.10 -15.42 1.59
N GLY A 24 9.27 -15.41 0.95
CA GLY A 24 9.39 -15.24 -0.50
C GLY A 24 9.15 -13.82 -1.02
N SER A 25 8.93 -12.82 -0.16
CA SER A 25 8.83 -11.42 -0.58
C SER A 25 10.09 -10.93 -1.26
N ILE A 26 9.92 -10.09 -2.26
CA ILE A 26 11.02 -9.45 -2.97
C ILE A 26 11.80 -8.56 -2.01
N LEU A 27 13.12 -8.73 -2.00
CA LEU A 27 14.03 -7.92 -1.20
C LEU A 27 14.78 -6.88 -2.05
N ARG A 28 14.89 -7.11 -3.36
CA ARG A 28 15.62 -6.24 -4.30
C ARG A 28 15.06 -6.33 -5.73
N LYS A 29 15.47 -5.41 -6.60
CA LYS A 29 15.19 -5.43 -8.05
C LYS A 29 15.61 -6.76 -8.70
N LEU A 30 14.75 -7.37 -9.52
CA LEU A 30 14.98 -8.70 -10.12
C LEU A 30 15.91 -8.70 -11.35
N ASP A 31 16.19 -7.54 -11.94
CA ASP A 31 17.05 -7.44 -13.12
C ASP A 31 18.49 -7.11 -12.73
N LYS A 32 19.39 -8.10 -12.96
CA LYS A 32 20.86 -8.06 -12.88
C LYS A 32 21.43 -6.91 -12.03
N TYR A 33 21.44 -7.13 -10.72
CA TYR A 33 22.14 -6.31 -9.77
C TYR A 33 23.68 -6.47 -9.92
N GLU A 34 24.38 -5.42 -10.35
CA GLU A 34 25.80 -5.23 -10.03
C GLU A 34 25.87 -4.48 -8.69
N SER A 35 26.54 -5.05 -7.69
CA SER A 35 26.57 -4.58 -6.30
C SER A 35 26.76 -3.07 -6.14
N GLY A 36 26.04 -2.42 -5.20
CA GLY A 36 26.39 -1.06 -4.82
C GLY A 36 25.63 -0.48 -3.62
N ASP A 37 24.42 0.02 -3.85
CA ASP A 37 23.88 1.03 -2.95
C ASP A 37 22.67 0.51 -2.15
N ARG A 38 22.82 0.50 -0.83
CA ARG A 38 21.73 0.32 0.13
C ARG A 38 21.45 1.69 0.75
N ILE A 39 20.18 2.05 0.84
CA ILE A 39 19.77 3.25 1.58
C ILE A 39 19.68 2.89 3.05
N THR A 40 20.69 3.28 3.85
CA THR A 40 20.73 3.02 5.29
C THR A 40 20.41 4.24 6.15
N SER A 41 20.25 5.39 5.50
CA SER A 41 19.91 6.67 6.10
C SER A 41 19.20 7.57 5.08
N PHE A 42 18.53 8.62 5.55
CA PHE A 42 17.95 9.62 4.66
C PHE A 42 19.03 10.48 3.97
N GLU A 43 20.25 10.54 4.50
CA GLU A 43 21.42 11.08 3.80
C GLU A 43 21.77 10.28 2.54
N ASP A 44 21.72 8.95 2.63
CA ASP A 44 21.95 8.07 1.49
C ASP A 44 20.81 8.18 0.46
N MET A 45 19.59 8.43 0.95
CA MET A 45 18.41 8.59 0.09
C MET A 45 18.44 9.91 -0.67
N PHE A 46 18.62 11.04 0.01
CA PHE A 46 18.43 12.38 -0.57
C PHE A 46 19.69 12.90 -1.26
N THR A 47 20.09 12.23 -2.34
CA THR A 47 21.27 12.57 -3.14
C THR A 47 20.91 13.17 -4.50
N GLN A 48 21.86 13.90 -5.09
CA GLN A 48 21.69 14.43 -6.45
C GLN A 48 21.58 13.31 -7.50
N LYS A 49 22.26 12.17 -7.30
CA LYS A 49 22.14 10.97 -8.15
C LYS A 49 20.70 10.46 -8.18
N HIS A 50 20.11 10.24 -7.01
CA HIS A 50 18.72 9.75 -6.90
C HIS A 50 17.71 10.76 -7.48
N LYS A 51 17.97 12.06 -7.33
CA LYS A 51 17.18 13.10 -7.99
C LYS A 51 17.24 13.00 -9.51
N GLU A 52 18.42 12.83 -10.09
CA GLU A 52 18.60 12.71 -11.53
C GLU A 52 17.89 11.46 -12.06
N GLN A 53 18.04 10.32 -11.38
CA GLN A 53 17.35 9.07 -11.75
C GLN A 53 15.82 9.22 -11.79
N LEU A 54 15.22 9.92 -10.82
CA LEU A 54 13.78 10.17 -10.80
C LEU A 54 13.29 11.13 -11.91
N ASN A 55 14.13 12.07 -12.37
CA ASN A 55 13.75 13.10 -13.33
C ASN A 55 14.05 12.72 -14.79
N GLU A 56 15.09 11.91 -15.03
CA GLU A 56 15.58 11.64 -16.38
C GLU A 56 15.02 10.35 -16.99
N THR A 57 14.55 9.43 -16.16
CA THR A 57 14.00 8.14 -16.62
C THR A 57 12.48 8.15 -16.42
N PRO A 58 11.67 7.97 -17.49
CA PRO A 58 10.22 7.88 -17.33
C PRO A 58 9.80 6.51 -16.79
N LEU A 59 8.71 6.46 -16.02
CA LEU A 59 8.04 5.21 -15.70
C LEU A 59 7.27 4.74 -16.93
N THR A 60 7.77 3.71 -17.61
CA THR A 60 7.10 3.13 -18.78
C THR A 60 6.09 2.07 -18.36
N ASN A 61 5.17 1.73 -19.27
CA ASN A 61 4.16 0.71 -19.00
C ASN A 61 4.81 -0.65 -18.75
N GLU A 62 5.90 -0.98 -19.45
CA GLU A 62 6.62 -2.24 -19.24
C GLU A 62 7.24 -2.32 -17.85
N ILE A 63 7.78 -1.20 -17.34
CA ILE A 63 8.34 -1.13 -15.98
C ILE A 63 7.22 -1.29 -14.96
N TYR A 64 6.11 -0.61 -15.15
CA TYR A 64 4.97 -0.67 -14.24
C TYR A 64 4.32 -2.07 -14.22
N GLU A 65 4.13 -2.70 -15.38
CA GLU A 65 3.64 -4.08 -15.49
C GLU A 65 4.59 -5.08 -14.82
N LEU A 66 5.90 -4.89 -14.97
CA LEU A 66 6.90 -5.70 -14.25
C LEU A 66 6.73 -5.57 -12.73
N ILE A 67 6.50 -4.36 -12.23
CA ILE A 67 6.25 -4.09 -10.81
C ILE A 67 4.96 -4.79 -10.35
N LEU A 68 3.85 -4.66 -11.07
CA LEU A 68 2.61 -5.36 -10.72
C LEU A 68 2.79 -6.88 -10.70
N ASN A 69 3.50 -7.42 -11.70
CA ASN A 69 3.76 -8.86 -11.78
C ASN A 69 4.65 -9.36 -10.63
N ASN A 70 5.61 -8.54 -10.18
CA ASN A 70 6.44 -8.82 -9.02
C ASN A 70 5.64 -8.89 -7.72
N ILE A 71 4.68 -7.98 -7.54
CA ILE A 71 3.75 -7.99 -6.40
C ILE A 71 2.85 -9.23 -6.48
N TYR A 72 2.28 -9.51 -7.65
CA TYR A 72 1.47 -10.71 -7.87
C TYR A 72 2.24 -12.01 -7.51
N GLU A 73 3.46 -12.15 -8.02
CA GLU A 73 4.32 -13.31 -7.75
C GLU A 73 4.67 -13.46 -6.27
N THR A 74 4.85 -12.34 -5.55
CA THR A 74 5.04 -12.33 -4.10
C THR A 74 3.85 -12.98 -3.39
N GLY A 75 2.63 -12.54 -3.68
CA GLY A 75 1.43 -13.14 -3.10
C GLY A 75 1.27 -14.61 -3.49
N ARG A 76 1.48 -14.93 -4.78
CA ARG A 76 1.33 -16.29 -5.31
C ARG A 76 2.25 -17.30 -4.64
N LYS A 77 3.52 -16.94 -4.41
CA LYS A 77 4.51 -17.81 -3.74
C LYS A 77 4.25 -17.94 -2.24
N SER A 78 3.67 -16.89 -1.66
CA SER A 78 3.46 -16.74 -0.23
C SER A 78 2.18 -17.36 0.30
N LEU A 79 1.15 -17.48 -0.53
CA LEU A 79 -0.19 -17.83 -0.11
C LEU A 79 -0.21 -19.22 0.54
N LYS A 80 -0.60 -19.26 1.82
CA LYS A 80 -0.82 -20.50 2.57
C LYS A 80 -2.31 -20.75 2.63
N LYS A 81 -2.85 -21.62 1.76
CA LYS A 81 -4.30 -21.93 1.74
C LYS A 81 -4.68 -22.85 2.92
N GLN A 82 -4.87 -22.28 4.11
CA GLN A 82 -5.17 -23.00 5.35
C GLN A 82 -6.57 -22.72 5.88
N GLY A 83 -7.13 -21.56 5.56
CA GLY A 83 -8.43 -21.09 6.02
C GLY A 83 -9.61 -21.91 5.52
N THR A 84 -10.60 -22.06 6.39
CA THR A 84 -11.83 -22.80 6.14
C THR A 84 -13.06 -21.90 6.09
N THR A 85 -13.06 -20.78 6.81
CA THR A 85 -14.09 -19.75 6.76
C THR A 85 -13.74 -18.64 5.76
N ALA A 86 -14.71 -17.79 5.42
CA ALA A 86 -14.46 -16.62 4.57
C ALA A 86 -13.41 -15.68 5.19
N LEU A 87 -13.49 -15.45 6.51
CA LEU A 87 -12.52 -14.63 7.23
C LEU A 87 -11.13 -15.26 7.17
N GLU A 88 -10.98 -16.52 7.55
CA GLU A 88 -9.67 -17.20 7.56
C GLU A 88 -9.04 -17.25 6.15
N LYS A 89 -9.84 -17.40 5.09
CA LYS A 89 -9.33 -17.34 3.72
C LYS A 89 -8.88 -15.94 3.31
N VAL A 90 -9.56 -14.90 3.77
CA VAL A 90 -9.12 -13.51 3.56
C VAL A 90 -7.85 -13.23 4.38
N GLU A 91 -7.76 -13.74 5.60
CA GLU A 91 -6.54 -13.69 6.42
C GLU A 91 -5.36 -14.37 5.70
N ASP A 92 -5.54 -15.56 5.11
CA ASP A 92 -4.50 -16.22 4.29
C ASP A 92 -4.01 -15.33 3.14
N VAL A 93 -4.93 -14.61 2.47
CA VAL A 93 -4.59 -13.68 1.38
C VAL A 93 -3.82 -12.48 1.92
N VAL A 94 -4.24 -11.90 3.03
CA VAL A 94 -3.54 -10.77 3.67
C VAL A 94 -2.13 -11.19 4.11
N GLU A 95 -2.00 -12.36 4.75
CA GLU A 95 -0.71 -12.95 5.14
C GLU A 95 0.19 -13.29 3.96
N ALA A 96 -0.36 -13.34 2.74
CA ALA A 96 0.45 -13.48 1.54
C ALA A 96 1.25 -12.20 1.22
N TYR A 97 0.88 -11.05 1.77
CA TYR A 97 1.49 -9.74 1.48
C TYR A 97 2.06 -9.03 2.70
N ALA A 98 1.32 -8.96 3.80
CA ALA A 98 1.67 -8.15 4.96
C ALA A 98 1.61 -8.96 6.27
N LYS A 99 2.38 -8.52 7.27
CA LYS A 99 2.10 -8.92 8.65
C LYS A 99 0.77 -8.35 9.06
N TRP A 100 0.01 -9.11 9.85
CA TRP A 100 -1.13 -8.55 10.54
C TRP A 100 -1.28 -9.11 11.94
N SER A 101 -1.98 -8.38 12.80
CA SER A 101 -2.28 -8.80 14.17
C SER A 101 -3.42 -7.99 14.76
N TYR A 102 -4.04 -8.50 15.83
CA TYR A 102 -5.08 -7.74 16.52
C TYR A 102 -4.50 -6.58 17.33
N LYS A 103 -5.24 -5.47 17.36
CA LYS A 103 -4.92 -4.29 18.17
C LYS A 103 -5.46 -4.45 19.58
N SER A 104 -4.76 -3.87 20.57
CA SER A 104 -5.18 -3.97 21.97
C SER A 104 -6.13 -2.86 22.44
N LYS A 105 -6.22 -1.73 21.71
CA LYS A 105 -6.99 -0.53 22.07
C LYS A 105 -7.22 0.39 20.85
N GLY A 106 -8.07 1.40 21.00
CA GLY A 106 -8.37 2.41 19.98
C GLY A 106 -9.82 2.30 19.47
N GLY A 107 -10.31 3.35 18.80
CA GLY A 107 -11.67 3.45 18.27
C GLY A 107 -11.83 3.07 16.79
N GLU A 108 -10.71 2.96 16.08
CA GLU A 108 -10.61 2.63 14.65
C GLU A 108 -10.96 1.14 14.41
N LEU A 109 -11.43 0.76 13.23
CA LEU A 109 -11.74 -0.66 12.94
C LEU A 109 -10.47 -1.48 12.66
N GLY A 110 -9.53 -0.85 11.99
CA GLY A 110 -8.18 -1.33 11.72
C GLY A 110 -7.30 -0.16 11.30
N PHE A 111 -6.04 -0.46 11.03
CA PHE A 111 -5.12 0.49 10.40
C PHE A 111 -3.90 -0.24 9.85
N TYR A 112 -3.42 0.23 8.70
CA TYR A 112 -2.13 -0.10 8.13
C TYR A 112 -1.08 0.91 8.58
N THR A 113 -0.01 0.44 9.21
CA THR A 113 1.16 1.27 9.49
C THR A 113 2.41 0.42 9.61
N ALA A 114 3.54 0.95 9.15
CA ALA A 114 4.83 0.30 9.26
C ALA A 114 4.84 -1.15 8.73
N ASN A 115 4.27 -1.36 7.54
CA ASN A 115 4.14 -2.68 6.90
C ASN A 115 3.39 -3.74 7.73
N THR A 116 2.60 -3.30 8.72
CA THR A 116 1.78 -4.16 9.55
C THR A 116 0.34 -3.67 9.55
N ILE A 117 -0.58 -4.61 9.31
CA ILE A 117 -2.01 -4.38 9.46
C ILE A 117 -2.41 -4.68 10.89
N LYS A 118 -3.17 -3.77 11.50
CA LYS A 118 -3.77 -3.95 12.82
C LYS A 118 -5.28 -4.03 12.68
N LEU A 119 -5.88 -5.04 13.30
CA LEU A 119 -7.32 -5.33 13.21
C LEU A 119 -7.98 -5.33 14.58
N ASP A 120 -9.22 -4.88 14.69
CA ASP A 120 -10.02 -5.03 15.90
C ASP A 120 -10.79 -6.36 15.93
N ASP A 121 -10.40 -7.27 16.83
CA ASP A 121 -10.98 -8.62 16.99
C ASP A 121 -12.39 -8.60 17.61
N ARG A 122 -12.86 -7.45 18.09
CA ARG A 122 -14.20 -7.30 18.68
C ARG A 122 -15.29 -7.11 17.62
N LEU A 123 -14.89 -6.97 16.36
CA LEU A 123 -15.78 -6.77 15.23
C LEU A 123 -16.35 -8.10 14.73
N ASN A 124 -17.52 -8.05 14.09
CA ASN A 124 -18.04 -9.23 13.39
C ASN A 124 -17.15 -9.58 12.20
N ASP A 125 -17.08 -10.85 11.83
CA ASP A 125 -16.24 -11.37 10.74
C ASP A 125 -16.41 -10.59 9.44
N SER A 126 -17.63 -10.17 9.08
CA SER A 126 -17.88 -9.36 7.88
C SER A 126 -17.15 -8.02 7.90
N VAL A 127 -17.13 -7.36 9.06
CA VAL A 127 -16.43 -6.07 9.24
C VAL A 127 -14.92 -6.31 9.29
N GLN A 128 -14.47 -7.42 9.89
CA GLN A 128 -13.07 -7.81 9.86
C GLN A 128 -12.59 -8.06 8.43
N ILE A 129 -13.36 -8.78 7.62
CA ILE A 129 -13.08 -9.01 6.19
C ILE A 129 -12.95 -7.69 5.43
N ALA A 130 -13.92 -6.77 5.56
CA ALA A 130 -13.86 -5.47 4.90
C ALA A 130 -12.60 -4.70 5.30
N THR A 131 -12.36 -4.60 6.61
CA THR A 131 -11.20 -3.91 7.17
C THR A 131 -9.89 -4.51 6.66
N LEU A 132 -9.75 -5.84 6.67
CA LEU A 132 -8.57 -6.51 6.16
C LEU A 132 -8.29 -6.23 4.69
N ILE A 133 -9.33 -6.22 3.84
CA ILE A 133 -9.20 -5.93 2.41
C ILE A 133 -8.84 -4.45 2.21
N HIS A 134 -9.46 -3.54 2.96
CA HIS A 134 -9.16 -2.10 2.93
C HIS A 134 -7.70 -1.82 3.31
N GLU A 135 -7.24 -2.35 4.45
CA GLU A 135 -5.86 -2.14 4.89
C GLU A 135 -4.84 -2.85 4.00
N LEU A 136 -5.20 -3.99 3.38
CA LEU A 136 -4.37 -4.63 2.37
C LEU A 136 -4.21 -3.77 1.11
N ALA A 137 -5.27 -3.06 0.70
CA ALA A 137 -5.19 -2.15 -0.44
C ALA A 137 -4.19 -1.00 -0.19
N HIS A 138 -4.18 -0.43 1.01
CA HIS A 138 -3.15 0.54 1.41
C HIS A 138 -1.73 -0.03 1.33
N HIS A 139 -1.54 -1.25 1.81
CA HIS A 139 -0.25 -1.93 1.74
C HIS A 139 0.19 -2.18 0.28
N LEU A 140 -0.70 -2.69 -0.57
CA LEU A 140 -0.38 -2.96 -1.98
C LEU A 140 -0.05 -1.68 -2.74
N LEU A 141 -0.74 -0.57 -2.43
CA LEU A 141 -0.41 0.73 -3.00
C LEU A 141 0.97 1.22 -2.56
N ALA A 142 1.32 1.03 -1.28
CA ALA A 142 2.67 1.31 -0.79
C ALA A 142 3.72 0.46 -1.52
N GLU A 143 3.47 -0.84 -1.67
CA GLU A 143 4.38 -1.75 -2.37
C GLU A 143 4.62 -1.34 -3.83
N ILE A 144 3.60 -0.84 -4.54
CA ILE A 144 3.77 -0.28 -5.90
C ILE A 144 4.78 0.88 -5.88
N HIS A 145 4.61 1.85 -4.98
CA HIS A 145 5.52 3.01 -4.87
C HIS A 145 6.93 2.60 -4.42
N GLU A 146 7.02 1.63 -3.50
CA GLU A 146 8.29 1.12 -3.01
C GLU A 146 9.07 0.44 -4.13
N GLN A 147 8.43 -0.42 -4.91
CA GLN A 147 9.07 -1.10 -6.05
C GLN A 147 9.42 -0.15 -7.20
N ILE A 148 8.64 0.93 -7.40
CA ILE A 148 9.02 2.02 -8.30
C ILE A 148 10.37 2.61 -7.85
N LEU A 149 10.50 3.02 -6.59
CA LEU A 149 11.74 3.61 -6.07
C LEU A 149 12.92 2.63 -6.11
N MET A 150 12.69 1.37 -5.75
CA MET A 150 13.70 0.31 -5.87
C MET A 150 14.17 0.14 -7.31
N TYR A 151 13.25 0.23 -8.28
CA TYR A 151 13.58 0.12 -9.70
C TYR A 151 14.46 1.27 -10.18
N PHE A 152 14.08 2.53 -9.89
CA PHE A 152 14.76 3.74 -10.36
C PHE A 152 16.12 3.96 -9.69
N TRP A 153 16.21 3.74 -8.39
CA TRP A 153 17.45 3.92 -7.64
C TRP A 153 18.34 2.69 -7.66
N GLU A 154 17.80 1.55 -8.12
CA GLU A 154 18.50 0.27 -8.17
C GLU A 154 18.97 -0.19 -6.78
N VAL A 155 18.11 0.03 -5.80
CA VAL A 155 18.38 -0.25 -4.38
C VAL A 155 17.53 -1.42 -3.89
N GLU A 156 18.00 -2.03 -2.81
CA GLU A 156 17.19 -2.99 -2.07
C GLU A 156 16.10 -2.30 -1.24
N LYS A 157 15.09 -3.07 -0.82
CA LYS A 157 14.03 -2.57 0.04
C LYS A 157 14.58 -2.32 1.44
N THR A 158 14.40 -1.11 1.97
CA THR A 158 14.86 -0.74 3.32
C THR A 158 13.79 0.01 4.08
N TYR A 159 13.89 0.03 5.42
CA TYR A 159 12.94 0.77 6.25
C TYR A 159 12.91 2.26 5.93
N GLU A 160 14.04 2.84 5.53
CA GLU A 160 14.12 4.23 5.12
C GLU A 160 13.25 4.48 3.87
N LEU A 161 13.31 3.58 2.88
CA LEU A 161 12.48 3.63 1.66
C LEU A 161 10.98 3.50 2.00
N GLU A 162 10.63 2.55 2.85
CA GLU A 162 9.24 2.29 3.25
C GLU A 162 8.65 3.46 4.05
N VAL A 163 9.42 4.05 4.96
CA VAL A 163 9.02 5.25 5.70
C VAL A 163 8.80 6.44 4.76
N PHE A 164 9.66 6.62 3.76
CA PHE A 164 9.49 7.69 2.78
C PHE A 164 8.21 7.51 1.96
N VAL A 165 7.90 6.30 1.50
CA VAL A 165 6.65 6.00 0.80
C VAL A 165 5.44 6.18 1.71
N GLN A 166 5.48 5.68 2.94
CA GLN A 166 4.39 5.83 3.90
C GLN A 166 4.12 7.32 4.18
N TYR A 167 5.16 8.14 4.31
CA TYR A 167 5.03 9.59 4.46
C TYR A 167 4.30 10.22 3.26
N ILE A 168 4.70 9.86 2.02
CA ILE A 168 4.06 10.36 0.80
C ILE A 168 2.57 10.00 0.78
N LEU A 169 2.24 8.73 1.03
CA LEU A 169 0.87 8.21 0.99
C LEU A 169 -0.02 8.69 2.13
N SER A 170 0.55 9.30 3.17
CA SER A 170 -0.18 9.86 4.31
C SER A 170 -0.29 11.40 4.25
N SER A 171 0.09 12.02 3.14
CA SER A 171 0.18 13.48 3.01
C SER A 171 -0.77 14.07 1.97
N GLY A 172 -1.52 15.10 2.37
CA GLY A 172 -2.30 15.97 1.47
C GLY A 172 -3.23 15.21 0.51
N THR A 173 -3.22 15.61 -0.77
CA THR A 173 -4.00 14.98 -1.86
C THR A 173 -3.71 13.50 -2.05
N VAL A 174 -2.49 13.06 -1.76
CA VAL A 174 -2.07 11.67 -1.91
C VAL A 174 -2.73 10.81 -0.85
N HIS A 175 -2.92 11.34 0.35
CA HIS A 175 -3.68 10.65 1.40
C HIS A 175 -5.15 10.45 0.99
N LEU A 176 -5.77 11.48 0.40
CA LEU A 176 -7.13 11.39 -0.15
C LEU A 176 -7.21 10.33 -1.26
N MET A 177 -6.23 10.31 -2.18
CA MET A 177 -6.12 9.32 -3.26
C MET A 177 -5.96 7.90 -2.72
N ASN A 178 -5.09 7.72 -1.73
CA ASN A 178 -4.80 6.43 -1.09
C ASN A 178 -6.06 5.84 -0.42
N GLU A 179 -6.82 6.66 0.30
CA GLU A 179 -8.07 6.26 0.94
C GLU A 179 -9.18 5.98 -0.07
N TYR A 180 -9.29 6.79 -1.12
CA TYR A 180 -10.22 6.50 -2.21
C TYR A 180 -9.91 5.16 -2.90
N CYS A 181 -8.62 4.89 -3.12
CA CYS A 181 -8.14 3.63 -3.68
C CYS A 181 -8.58 2.44 -2.80
N ALA A 182 -8.28 2.50 -1.50
CA ALA A 182 -8.61 1.42 -0.57
C ALA A 182 -10.12 1.16 -0.46
N HIS A 183 -10.95 2.21 -0.40
CA HIS A 183 -12.41 2.08 -0.40
C HIS A 183 -12.96 1.47 -1.70
N THR A 184 -12.37 1.82 -2.83
CA THR A 184 -12.74 1.25 -4.13
C THR A 184 -12.40 -0.24 -4.19
N VAL A 185 -11.20 -0.63 -3.75
CA VAL A 185 -10.77 -2.03 -3.67
C VAL A 185 -11.66 -2.82 -2.70
N GLU A 186 -11.88 -2.34 -1.48
CA GLU A 186 -12.80 -2.94 -0.51
C GLU A 186 -14.18 -3.18 -1.16
N GLY A 187 -14.71 -2.12 -1.78
CA GLY A 187 -16.05 -2.12 -2.36
C GLY A 187 -16.26 -3.14 -3.46
N ARG A 188 -15.20 -3.59 -4.15
CA ARG A 188 -15.25 -4.65 -5.16
C ARG A 188 -15.52 -6.03 -4.57
N PHE A 189 -15.00 -6.32 -3.37
CA PHE A 189 -15.00 -7.65 -2.79
C PHE A 189 -16.13 -7.86 -1.76
N ILE A 190 -16.65 -6.80 -1.15
CA ILE A 190 -17.77 -6.88 -0.21
C ILE A 190 -19.13 -6.61 -0.89
N PRO A 191 -20.28 -6.94 -0.26
CA PRO A 191 -21.58 -6.61 -0.82
C PRO A 191 -21.81 -5.09 -0.87
N HIS A 192 -22.49 -4.63 -1.92
CA HIS A 192 -22.86 -3.22 -2.07
C HIS A 192 -23.74 -2.74 -0.90
N GLY A 193 -23.44 -1.53 -0.40
CA GLY A 193 -24.16 -0.89 0.69
C GLY A 193 -23.55 -1.12 2.06
N TYR A 194 -22.42 -1.82 2.16
CA TYR A 194 -21.69 -2.05 3.41
C TYR A 194 -20.38 -1.27 3.52
N GLN A 195 -19.96 -0.60 2.44
CA GLN A 195 -18.77 0.26 2.42
C GLN A 195 -18.89 1.38 3.46
N ASN A 196 -17.77 1.72 4.09
CA ASN A 196 -17.71 2.77 5.11
C ASN A 196 -16.72 3.88 4.74
N TYR A 197 -17.17 4.84 3.93
CA TYR A 197 -16.37 5.99 3.48
C TYR A 197 -16.05 7.03 4.57
N GLY A 198 -16.17 6.70 5.87
CA GLY A 198 -15.95 7.62 6.98
C GLY A 198 -14.54 8.21 7.01
N SER A 199 -13.50 7.40 6.81
CA SER A 199 -12.10 7.87 6.77
C SER A 199 -11.87 8.82 5.60
N PHE A 200 -12.27 8.41 4.39
CA PHE A 200 -12.19 9.23 3.18
C PHE A 200 -12.91 10.58 3.34
N ASN A 201 -14.16 10.55 3.83
CA ASN A 201 -14.95 11.76 4.02
C ASN A 201 -14.32 12.70 5.06
N SER A 202 -13.69 12.16 6.11
CA SER A 202 -12.95 12.97 7.09
C SER A 202 -11.80 13.70 6.44
N ILE A 203 -10.99 13.01 5.62
CA ILE A 203 -9.83 13.60 4.94
C ILE A 203 -10.27 14.65 3.91
N LEU A 204 -11.33 14.35 3.16
CA LEU A 204 -11.90 15.32 2.21
C LEU A 204 -12.35 16.61 2.91
N GLU A 205 -12.97 16.49 4.08
CA GLU A 205 -13.41 17.63 4.89
C GLU A 205 -12.21 18.39 5.49
N ASP A 206 -11.19 17.69 5.98
CA ASP A 206 -9.98 18.30 6.53
C ASP A 206 -9.20 19.10 5.48
N LEU A 207 -9.23 18.66 4.22
CA LEU A 207 -8.52 19.30 3.11
C LEU A 207 -9.35 20.36 2.36
N LYS A 208 -10.64 20.53 2.66
CA LYS A 208 -11.57 21.33 1.85
C LYS A 208 -11.15 22.80 1.63
N ASP A 209 -10.40 23.38 2.57
CA ASP A 209 -9.98 24.78 2.54
C ASP A 209 -8.61 24.94 1.83
N GLU A 210 -7.87 23.86 1.64
CA GLU A 210 -6.53 23.83 1.04
C GLU A 210 -6.53 23.31 -0.41
N LEU A 211 -7.59 22.60 -0.80
CA LEU A 211 -7.65 21.81 -2.02
C LEU A 211 -8.75 22.33 -2.95
N ASP A 212 -8.37 22.71 -4.17
CA ASP A 212 -9.36 23.00 -5.19
C ASP A 212 -10.03 21.71 -5.71
N LYS A 213 -11.25 21.85 -6.22
CA LYS A 213 -12.06 20.69 -6.65
C LYS A 213 -11.44 19.91 -7.80
N GLU A 214 -10.66 20.56 -8.67
CA GLU A 214 -10.04 19.91 -9.82
C GLU A 214 -8.88 19.03 -9.36
N THR A 215 -8.02 19.53 -8.48
CA THR A 215 -6.93 18.75 -7.88
C THR A 215 -7.48 17.56 -7.07
N ALA A 216 -8.55 17.77 -6.31
CA ALA A 216 -9.22 16.67 -5.60
C ALA A 216 -9.72 15.61 -6.60
N PHE A 217 -10.44 16.03 -7.65
CA PHE A 217 -10.96 15.12 -8.66
C PHE A 217 -9.85 14.33 -9.37
N ILE A 218 -8.77 14.98 -9.80
CA ILE A 218 -7.62 14.30 -10.43
C ILE A 218 -7.03 13.24 -9.48
N SER A 219 -6.92 13.57 -8.18
CA SER A 219 -6.43 12.64 -7.16
C SER A 219 -7.34 11.42 -7.02
N LEU A 220 -8.66 11.62 -7.09
CA LEU A 220 -9.65 10.52 -7.06
C LEU A 220 -9.58 9.65 -8.32
N VAL A 221 -9.43 10.25 -9.51
CA VAL A 221 -9.30 9.48 -10.76
C VAL A 221 -8.01 8.64 -10.74
N LEU A 222 -6.90 9.20 -10.24
CA LEU A 222 -5.68 8.42 -10.03
C LEU A 222 -5.92 7.28 -9.03
N GLY A 223 -6.57 7.55 -7.89
CA GLY A 223 -6.89 6.55 -6.88
C GLY A 223 -7.78 5.43 -7.43
N ASN A 224 -8.77 5.77 -8.26
CA ASN A 224 -9.63 4.80 -8.94
C ASN A 224 -8.84 3.94 -9.94
N THR A 225 -7.91 4.56 -10.68
CA THR A 225 -7.05 3.85 -11.65
C THR A 225 -6.14 2.85 -10.95
N LEU A 226 -5.53 3.23 -9.82
CA LEU A 226 -4.67 2.34 -9.03
C LEU A 226 -5.48 1.27 -8.29
N ALA A 227 -6.72 1.58 -7.90
CA ALA A 227 -7.63 0.59 -7.33
C ALA A 227 -7.96 -0.52 -8.33
N GLU A 228 -8.18 -0.19 -9.60
CA GLU A 228 -8.40 -1.20 -10.65
C GLU A 228 -7.18 -2.13 -10.79
N ASP A 229 -5.96 -1.60 -10.80
CA ASP A 229 -4.74 -2.42 -10.84
C ASP A 229 -4.66 -3.39 -9.64
N ILE A 230 -4.98 -2.92 -8.43
CA ILE A 230 -5.01 -3.74 -7.21
C ILE A 230 -6.15 -4.76 -7.23
N ILE A 231 -7.33 -4.37 -7.73
CA ILE A 231 -8.49 -5.27 -7.89
C ILE A 231 -8.12 -6.43 -8.81
N HIS A 232 -7.56 -6.15 -9.99
CA HIS A 232 -7.15 -7.20 -10.93
C HIS A 232 -6.14 -8.17 -10.30
N LEU A 233 -5.22 -7.66 -9.49
CA LEU A 233 -4.28 -8.48 -8.73
C LEU A 233 -5.02 -9.36 -7.71
N LEU A 234 -5.88 -8.77 -6.88
CA LEU A 234 -6.59 -9.47 -5.80
C LEU A 234 -7.65 -10.45 -6.30
N GLU A 235 -8.26 -10.27 -7.47
CA GLU A 235 -9.22 -11.21 -8.06
C GLU A 235 -8.63 -12.61 -8.31
N HIS A 236 -7.31 -12.73 -8.40
CA HIS A 236 -6.63 -14.03 -8.49
C HIS A 236 -6.58 -14.79 -7.15
N PHE A 237 -6.81 -14.09 -6.03
CA PHE A 237 -6.71 -14.59 -4.67
C PHE A 237 -8.07 -14.63 -3.96
N ILE A 238 -8.89 -13.60 -4.21
CA ILE A 238 -10.29 -13.47 -3.80
C ILE A 238 -11.15 -13.67 -5.04
N ASP A 239 -11.23 -14.93 -5.47
CA ASP A 239 -12.01 -15.35 -6.62
C ASP A 239 -13.53 -15.25 -6.37
N ASP A 240 -14.33 -15.57 -7.40
CA ASP A 240 -15.79 -15.52 -7.30
C ASP A 240 -16.37 -16.46 -6.23
N ASP A 241 -15.68 -17.57 -5.93
CA ASP A 241 -16.09 -18.51 -4.89
C ASP A 241 -15.89 -17.89 -3.50
N LEU A 242 -14.70 -17.37 -3.19
CA LEU A 242 -14.44 -16.68 -1.92
C LEU A 242 -15.31 -15.43 -1.78
N ARG A 243 -15.50 -14.66 -2.85
CA ARG A 243 -16.44 -13.52 -2.84
C ARG A 243 -17.88 -13.96 -2.56
N GLY A 244 -18.29 -15.14 -3.04
CA GLY A 244 -19.56 -15.76 -2.70
C GLY A 244 -19.67 -16.08 -1.21
N GLU A 245 -18.62 -16.61 -0.62
CA GLU A 245 -18.53 -16.91 0.81
C GLU A 245 -18.56 -15.63 1.67
N ILE A 246 -17.83 -14.57 1.27
CA ILE A 246 -17.89 -13.26 1.93
C ILE A 246 -19.33 -12.74 1.98
N LYS A 247 -20.07 -12.81 0.86
CA LYS A 247 -21.50 -12.42 0.84
C LYS A 247 -22.35 -13.24 1.81
N GLN A 248 -22.06 -14.54 1.96
CA GLN A 248 -22.75 -15.39 2.92
C GLN A 248 -22.41 -15.03 4.37
N GLN A 249 -21.17 -14.61 4.64
CA GLN A 249 -20.76 -14.11 5.95
C GLN A 249 -21.58 -12.88 6.36
N TYR A 250 -21.74 -11.89 5.47
CA TYR A 250 -22.58 -10.71 5.72
C TYR A 250 -24.03 -11.05 6.05
N ASN A 251 -24.61 -12.03 5.35
CA ASN A 251 -25.95 -12.52 5.65
C ASN A 251 -26.03 -13.22 7.02
N SER A 252 -24.96 -13.92 7.42
CA SER A 252 -24.87 -14.64 8.70
C SER A 252 -24.74 -13.69 9.88
N ASP A 253 -23.94 -12.64 9.73
CA ASP A 253 -23.73 -11.60 10.75
C ASP A 253 -24.95 -10.67 10.92
N ARG A 254 -25.90 -10.71 9.97
CA ARG A 254 -27.14 -9.91 9.96
C ARG A 254 -26.88 -8.42 10.14
N LEU A 255 -25.77 -7.94 9.60
CA LEU A 255 -25.46 -6.52 9.59
C LEU A 255 -26.47 -5.79 8.69
N PRO A 256 -27.05 -4.66 9.13
CA PRO A 256 -27.81 -3.82 8.22
C PRO A 256 -26.84 -3.09 7.27
N PRO A 257 -27.16 -2.95 5.97
CA PRO A 257 -26.37 -2.12 5.07
C PRO A 257 -26.45 -0.65 5.53
N SER A 258 -25.30 0.03 5.53
CA SER A 258 -25.16 1.45 5.90
C SER A 258 -25.56 2.38 4.76
N TYR A 259 -25.31 1.98 3.51
CA TYR A 259 -25.38 2.85 2.32
C TYR A 259 -24.70 4.21 2.55
N SER A 260 -23.55 4.20 3.23
CA SER A 260 -22.76 5.39 3.51
C SER A 260 -22.49 6.15 2.21
N GLN A 261 -22.73 7.46 2.21
CA GLN A 261 -22.44 8.29 1.05
C GLN A 261 -20.97 8.65 1.01
N ILE A 262 -20.37 8.56 -0.16
CA ILE A 262 -19.05 9.11 -0.43
C ILE A 262 -19.20 10.59 -0.79
N GLY A 263 -18.36 11.45 -0.21
CA GLY A 263 -18.44 12.90 -0.38
C GLY A 263 -18.09 13.37 -1.80
N MET A 264 -17.32 12.55 -2.53
CA MET A 264 -16.95 12.76 -3.92
C MET A 264 -16.69 11.39 -4.56
N GLU A 265 -17.29 11.13 -5.72
CA GLU A 265 -17.19 9.85 -6.43
C GLU A 265 -16.77 10.09 -7.87
N THR A 266 -16.02 9.15 -8.43
CA THR A 266 -15.71 9.09 -9.85
C THR A 266 -15.67 7.65 -10.32
N THR A 267 -16.11 7.43 -11.55
CA THR A 267 -15.91 6.17 -12.29
C THR A 267 -14.83 6.32 -13.36
N ASP A 268 -14.24 7.51 -13.49
CA ASP A 268 -13.24 7.78 -14.51
C ASP A 268 -11.94 7.07 -14.15
N ILE A 269 -11.23 6.66 -15.20
CA ILE A 269 -9.90 6.05 -15.12
C ILE A 269 -8.97 6.80 -16.06
N MET A 270 -7.70 6.90 -15.68
CA MET A 270 -6.64 7.49 -16.50
C MET A 270 -6.13 6.46 -17.51
N ASP A 271 -5.62 6.95 -18.64
CA ASP A 271 -4.80 6.12 -19.51
C ASP A 271 -3.44 5.82 -18.86
N GLU A 272 -2.78 4.76 -19.32
CA GLU A 272 -1.55 4.24 -18.73
C GLU A 272 -0.42 5.26 -18.65
N ASN A 273 -0.27 6.13 -19.67
CA ASN A 273 0.78 7.15 -19.65
C ASN A 273 0.48 8.23 -18.61
N SER A 274 -0.75 8.73 -18.58
CA SER A 274 -1.19 9.70 -17.57
C SER A 274 -1.06 9.16 -16.14
N ARG A 275 -1.42 7.88 -15.92
CA ARG A 275 -1.20 7.19 -14.64
C ARG A 275 0.27 7.22 -14.24
N ASN A 276 1.17 6.80 -15.14
CA ASN A 276 2.60 6.70 -14.84
C ASN A 276 3.25 8.08 -14.60
N GLU A 277 2.79 9.13 -15.28
CA GLU A 277 3.25 10.49 -15.02
C GLU A 277 2.77 10.98 -13.65
N LEU A 278 1.49 10.76 -13.33
CA LEU A 278 0.88 11.28 -12.11
C LEU A 278 1.32 10.54 -10.84
N ILE A 279 1.63 9.23 -10.91
CA ILE A 279 2.20 8.51 -9.76
C ILE A 279 3.61 9.01 -9.39
N MET A 280 4.38 9.45 -10.38
CA MET A 280 5.73 10.00 -10.16
C MET A 280 5.70 11.40 -9.55
N GLY A 281 4.66 12.19 -9.79
CA GLY A 281 4.53 13.57 -9.31
C GLY A 281 4.75 13.71 -7.79
N PRO A 282 3.98 13.01 -6.93
CA PRO A 282 4.16 13.04 -5.48
C PRO A 282 5.53 12.55 -5.00
N ILE A 283 6.10 11.55 -5.66
CA ILE A 283 7.43 11.00 -5.35
C ILE A 283 8.48 12.08 -5.58
N VAL A 284 8.52 12.64 -6.79
CA VAL A 284 9.49 13.68 -7.17
C VAL A 284 9.30 14.93 -6.31
N GLY A 285 8.05 15.38 -6.12
CA GLY A 285 7.73 16.57 -5.32
C GLY A 285 8.17 16.44 -3.87
N SER A 286 7.92 15.30 -3.23
CA SER A 286 8.32 15.03 -1.85
C SER A 286 9.84 14.89 -1.71
N PHE A 287 10.49 14.25 -2.67
CA PHE A 287 11.95 14.15 -2.72
C PHE A 287 12.60 15.54 -2.84
N ASP A 288 12.05 16.39 -3.71
CA ASP A 288 12.51 17.77 -3.89
C ASP A 288 12.32 18.63 -2.64
N ALA A 289 11.21 18.44 -1.93
CA ALA A 289 10.95 19.10 -0.65
C ALA A 289 11.96 18.65 0.42
N ALA A 290 12.22 17.34 0.51
CA ALA A 290 13.17 16.76 1.44
C ALA A 290 14.61 17.26 1.22
N MET A 291 15.04 17.37 -0.03
CA MET A 291 16.37 17.91 -0.35
C MET A 291 16.52 19.40 0.00
N LYS A 292 15.43 20.18 -0.03
CA LYS A 292 15.45 21.63 0.23
C LYS A 292 15.30 21.97 1.70
N ASN A 293 14.62 21.12 2.47
CA ASN A 293 14.29 21.38 3.87
C ASN A 293 15.00 20.39 4.82
N PRO A 294 16.04 20.81 5.56
CA PRO A 294 16.72 19.96 6.53
C PRO A 294 15.80 19.39 7.62
N ASP A 295 14.73 20.12 8.00
CA ASP A 295 13.80 19.68 9.04
C ASP A 295 12.90 18.51 8.57
N PHE A 296 12.76 18.33 7.26
CA PHE A 296 12.01 17.21 6.69
C PHE A 296 12.63 15.86 7.08
N LYS A 297 13.96 15.80 7.14
CA LYS A 297 14.68 14.60 7.57
C LYS A 297 14.38 14.25 9.02
N ASN A 298 14.35 15.24 9.91
CA ASN A 298 14.00 15.04 11.32
C ASN A 298 12.58 14.45 11.47
N VAL A 299 11.64 14.84 10.61
CA VAL A 299 10.30 14.24 10.57
C VAL A 299 10.41 12.76 10.21
N LEU A 300 11.09 12.43 9.11
CA LEU A 300 11.25 11.04 8.66
C LEU A 300 12.01 10.16 9.67
N ASP A 301 13.02 10.69 10.35
CA ASP A 301 13.75 9.96 11.40
C ASP A 301 12.83 9.56 12.57
N ASN A 302 11.92 10.45 12.98
CA ASN A 302 10.93 10.11 14.01
C ASN A 302 9.95 9.01 13.53
N PHE A 303 9.56 9.04 12.26
CA PHE A 303 8.75 7.97 11.67
C PHE A 303 9.53 6.65 11.62
N LEU A 304 10.82 6.69 11.29
CA LEU A 304 11.70 5.52 11.21
C LEU A 304 11.90 4.82 12.55
N GLU A 305 12.06 5.56 13.65
CA GLU A 305 12.11 4.98 14.99
C GLU A 305 10.80 4.24 15.33
N THR A 306 9.67 4.87 15.02
CA THR A 306 8.34 4.26 15.20
C THR A 306 8.22 3.00 14.36
N PHE A 307 8.57 3.07 13.07
CA PHE A 307 8.51 1.96 12.13
C PHE A 307 9.33 0.74 12.59
N LYS A 308 10.56 0.98 13.04
CA LYS A 308 11.44 -0.06 13.58
C LYS A 308 10.84 -0.71 14.83
N SER A 309 10.13 0.04 15.68
CA SER A 309 9.47 -0.51 16.88
C SER A 309 8.28 -1.42 16.57
N TYR A 310 7.57 -1.20 15.47
CA TYR A 310 6.46 -2.06 15.03
C TYR A 310 6.92 -3.38 14.39
N ASN A 311 8.17 -3.43 13.91
CA ASN A 311 8.72 -4.55 13.14
C ASN A 311 9.72 -5.44 13.90
N GLN A 312 10.05 -5.09 15.14
CA GLN A 312 10.81 -5.92 16.10
C GLN A 312 9.91 -6.92 16.81
#